data_AF-A0A7V9ZKA2-F1
#
_entry.id   AF-A0A7V9ZKA2-F1
#
_cell.length_a   1.000
_cell.length_b   1.000
_cell.length_c   1.000
_cell.angle_alpha   90.00
_cell.angle_beta   90.00
_cell.angle_gamma   90.00
#
_symmetry.space_group_name_H-M   'P 1'
#
loop_
_entity.id
_entity.type
_entity.pdbx_description
1 polymer ?
#
loop_
_entity_poly.entity_id
_entity_poly.type
_entity_poly.pdbx_seq_one_letter_code
_entity_poly.pdbx_strand_id
1 'polypeptide(L)' 'MWDRANLSNALDAAGFRDVQVLDWRTSRVPGWSDLGLDIGHDGREYKPESLYLEGLRV' A
#
# COMPACT_ATOMS: atom_id res chain seq x y z
N MET A 1 12.25 -2.65 -7.63
CA MET A 1 12.92 -2.20 -6.37
C MET A 1 13.39 -0.74 -6.38
N TRP A 2 13.41 -0.03 -7.52
CA TRP A 2 13.54 1.44 -7.55
C TRP A 2 12.22 2.15 -7.31
N ASP A 3 11.11 1.52 -7.67
CA ASP A 3 9.76 2.05 -7.52
C ASP A 3 9.46 2.41 -6.07
N ARG A 4 9.98 1.65 -5.09
CA ARG A 4 9.82 1.99 -3.67
C ARG A 4 10.38 3.36 -3.32
N ALA A 5 11.62 3.65 -3.72
CA ALA A 5 12.26 4.93 -3.44
C ALA A 5 11.62 6.05 -4.27
N ASN A 6 11.37 5.80 -5.56
CA ASN A 6 10.79 6.78 -6.47
C ASN A 6 9.36 7.16 -6.08
N LEU A 7 8.54 6.17 -5.72
CA LEU A 7 7.14 6.38 -5.35
C LEU A 7 7.02 7.01 -3.95
N SER A 8 7.88 6.64 -3.00
CA SER A 8 7.98 7.36 -1.72
C SER A 8 8.33 8.84 -1.92
N ASN A 9 9.30 9.14 -2.79
CA ASN A 9 9.65 10.54 -3.10
C ASN A 9 8.51 11.28 -3.81
N ALA A 10 7.80 10.61 -4.72
CA ALA A 10 6.65 11.19 -5.41
C ALA A 10 5.50 11.51 -4.44
N LEU A 11 5.23 10.61 -3.48
CA LEU A 11 4.24 10.83 -2.43
C LEU A 11 4.64 12.02 -1.53
N ASP A 12 5.90 12.11 -1.12
CA ASP A 12 6.41 13.24 -0.32
C ASP A 12 6.29 14.57 -1.08
N ALA A 13 6.67 14.59 -2.36
CA ALA A 13 6.53 15.77 -3.23
C ALA A 13 5.06 16.19 -3.45
N ALA A 14 4.13 15.23 -3.42
CA ALA A 14 2.69 15.48 -3.50
C ALA A 14 2.07 15.94 -2.16
N GLY A 15 2.87 16.04 -1.09
CA GLY A 15 2.46 16.51 0.23
C GLY A 15 1.91 15.42 1.16
N PHE A 16 2.03 14.15 0.79
CA PHE A 16 1.81 13.05 1.73
C PHE A 16 3.01 12.91 2.67
N ARG A 17 2.75 12.57 3.92
CA ARG A 17 3.75 12.38 4.99
C ARG A 17 3.59 10.99 5.58
N ASP A 18 4.59 10.58 6.37
CA ASP A 18 4.61 9.26 7.02
C ASP A 18 4.34 8.13 6.02
N VAL A 19 5.09 8.16 4.90
CA VAL A 19 4.98 7.16 3.84
C VAL A 19 5.56 5.83 4.33
N GLN A 20 4.73 4.79 4.34
CA GLN A 20 5.07 3.47 4.84
C GLN A 20 4.82 2.41 3.78
N VAL A 21 5.72 1.42 3.73
CA VAL A 21 5.54 0.20 2.95
C VAL A 21 4.70 -0.76 3.77
N LEU A 22 3.66 -1.29 3.15
CA LEU A 22 2.74 -2.23 3.77
C LEU A 22 2.75 -3.55 2.99
N ASP A 23 1.93 -4.48 3.44
CA ASP A 23 1.55 -5.66 2.67
C ASP A 23 0.07 -5.58 2.27
N TRP A 24 -0.35 -6.48 1.39
CA TRP A 24 -1.74 -6.57 0.91
C TRP A 24 -2.78 -6.82 2.01
N ARG A 25 -2.37 -7.22 3.23
CA ARG A 25 -3.28 -7.46 4.38
C ARG A 25 -3.39 -6.27 5.30
N THR A 26 -2.48 -5.30 5.22
CA THR A 26 -2.34 -4.21 6.17
C THR A 26 -2.61 -2.87 5.51
N SER A 27 -3.38 -2.03 6.21
CA SER A 27 -3.74 -0.69 5.76
C SER A 27 -4.23 0.11 6.94
N ARG A 28 -4.09 1.44 6.87
CA ARG A 28 -4.73 2.37 7.82
C ARG A 28 -6.22 2.54 7.54
N VAL A 29 -6.73 2.02 6.42
CA VAL A 29 -8.15 1.98 6.12
C VAL A 29 -8.84 0.99 7.09
N PRO A 30 -9.83 1.45 7.88
CA PRO A 30 -10.56 0.56 8.78
C PRO A 30 -11.27 -0.57 8.03
N GLY A 31 -11.15 -1.80 8.52
CA GLY A 31 -11.77 -2.98 7.90
C GLY A 31 -11.11 -3.43 6.59
N TRP A 32 -9.88 -3.01 6.31
CA TRP A 32 -9.19 -3.31 5.04
C TRP A 32 -9.25 -4.77 4.61
N SER A 33 -8.88 -5.70 5.50
CA SER A 33 -8.88 -7.13 5.17
C SER A 33 -10.28 -7.68 4.87
N ASP A 34 -11.34 -7.05 5.40
CA ASP A 34 -12.73 -7.46 5.18
C ASP A 34 -13.24 -7.03 3.81
N LEU A 35 -12.64 -6.01 3.19
CA LEU A 35 -13.00 -5.55 1.86
C LEU A 35 -12.54 -6.51 0.76
N GLY A 36 -11.51 -7.33 1.03
CA GLY A 36 -11.01 -8.33 0.08
C GLY A 36 -10.44 -7.77 -1.23
N LEU A 37 -10.08 -6.48 -1.28
CA LEU A 37 -9.70 -5.79 -2.52
C LEU A 37 -8.41 -6.33 -3.14
N ASP A 38 -7.43 -6.65 -2.30
CA ASP A 38 -6.12 -7.17 -2.70
C ASP A 38 -5.97 -8.68 -2.43
N ILE A 39 -7.09 -9.36 -2.22
CA ILE A 39 -7.15 -10.79 -1.91
C ILE A 39 -7.76 -11.54 -3.10
N GLY A 40 -7.02 -12.49 -3.66
CA GLY A 40 -7.49 -13.40 -4.68
C GLY A 40 -8.53 -14.40 -4.17
N HIS A 41 -9.17 -15.11 -5.09
CA HIS A 41 -10.18 -16.13 -4.79
C HIS A 41 -9.66 -17.29 -3.90
N ASP A 42 -8.34 -17.48 -3.83
CA ASP A 42 -7.65 -18.48 -3.03
C ASP A 42 -7.20 -17.94 -1.65
N GLY A 43 -7.56 -16.71 -1.31
CA GLY A 43 -7.18 -16.06 -0.06
C GLY A 43 -5.73 -15.56 -0.02
N ARG A 44 -5.04 -15.54 -1.16
CA ARG A 44 -3.66 -15.01 -1.30
C ARG A 44 -3.67 -13.60 -1.88
N GLU A 45 -2.50 -12.98 -1.91
CA GLU A 45 -2.30 -11.71 -2.62
C GLU A 45 -2.79 -11.82 -4.06
N TYR A 46 -3.67 -10.91 -4.48
CA TYR A 46 -4.23 -10.90 -5.82
C TYR A 46 -3.14 -10.84 -6.91
N LYS A 47 -2.10 -10.05 -6.69
CA LYS A 47 -0.93 -9.95 -7.56
C LYS A 47 0.35 -10.08 -6.73
N PRO A 48 0.96 -11.28 -6.67
CA PRO A 48 2.12 -11.52 -5.84
C PRO A 48 3.27 -10.53 -6.05
N GLU A 49 3.94 -10.18 -4.95
CA GLU A 49 5.11 -9.29 -4.92
C GLU A 49 4.81 -7.85 -5.39
N SER A 50 3.56 -7.42 -5.24
CA SER A 50 3.20 -6.03 -5.51
C SER A 50 3.76 -5.09 -4.43
N LEU A 51 4.02 -3.85 -4.83
CA LEU A 51 4.45 -2.81 -3.90
C LEU A 51 3.22 -2.09 -3.33
N TYR A 52 3.02 -2.21 -2.01
CA TYR A 52 2.00 -1.48 -1.26
C TYR A 52 2.66 -0.33 -0.48
N LEU A 53 2.14 0.88 -0.68
CA LEU A 53 2.62 2.09 -0.01
C LEU A 53 1.41 2.94 0.43
N GLU A 54 1.45 3.44 1.65
CA GLU A 54 0.48 4.40 2.17
C GLU A 54 1.19 5.63 2.69
N GLY A 55 0.59 6.81 2.52
CA GLY A 55 1.01 8.06 3.13
C GLY A 55 -0.21 8.82 3.65
N LEU A 56 -0.02 9.64 4.67
CA LEU A 56 -1.06 10.51 5.22
C LEU A 56 -0.95 11.90 4.67
N ARG A 57 -2.09 12.48 4.28
CA ARG A 57 -2.19 13.89 4.00
C ARG A 57 -2.98 14.56 5.12
N VAL A 58 -2.35 15.54 5.75
CA VAL A 58 -2.94 16.43 6.76
C VAL A 58 -3.48 17.70 6.11
#